data_AF-A0AAU6RRW3-F1
#
_entry.id   AF-A0AAU6RRW3-F1
#
_cell.length_a   1.000
_cell.length_b   1.000
_cell.length_c   1.000
_cell.angle_alpha   90.00
_cell.angle_beta   90.00
_cell.angle_gamma   90.00
#
_symmetry.space_group_name_H-M   'P 1'
#
loop_
_entity.id
_entity.type
_entity.pdbx_description
1 polymer ?
#
loop_
_entity_poly.entity_id
_entity_poly.type
_entity_poly.pdbx_seq_one_letter_code
_entity_poly.pdbx_strand_id
1 'polypeptide(L)'
;MNKTNTTIWNRAYNILNIAVIFMIIIRLVTQVNLNLLIVLSFAALLILGLLDSLDRNAFKENMFRHVFDLILLILFSSLYFGG
;
A
#
# COMPACT_ATOMS: atom_id res chain seq x y z
N MET A 1 -1.73 19.29 22.80
CA MET A 1 -1.22 18.09 22.11
C MET A 1 -1.40 18.28 20.60
N ASN A 2 -0.42 18.91 19.94
CA ASN A 2 -0.54 19.34 18.55
C ASN A 2 -0.14 18.18 17.61
N LYS A 3 -1.11 17.32 17.29
CA LYS A 3 -0.95 16.16 16.39
C LYS A 3 -0.98 16.61 14.92
N THR A 4 0.08 17.28 14.45
CA THR A 4 0.13 17.74 13.04
C THR A 4 1.49 17.54 12.37
N ASN A 5 2.31 16.59 12.82
CA ASN A 5 3.36 16.05 11.95
C ASN A 5 2.77 14.97 11.03
N THR A 6 2.01 15.40 10.01
CA THR A 6 1.82 14.57 8.82
C THR A 6 3.12 14.62 8.02
N THR A 7 3.97 13.60 8.20
CA THR A 7 5.16 13.38 7.36
C THR A 7 4.77 13.27 5.89
N ILE A 8 5.72 13.60 5.01
CA ILE A 8 5.57 13.46 3.56
C ILE A 8 5.22 12.01 3.20
N TRP A 9 5.79 11.04 3.93
CA TRP A 9 5.54 9.60 3.78
C TRP A 9 4.07 9.21 4.00
N ASN A 10 3.42 9.73 5.05
CA ASN A 10 2.01 9.42 5.29
C ASN A 10 1.07 10.02 4.23
N ARG A 11 1.42 11.20 3.68
CA ARG A 11 0.67 11.76 2.55
C ARG A 11 0.86 10.93 1.28
N ALA A 12 2.10 10.55 0.97
CA ALA A 12 2.41 9.70 -0.17
C ALA A 12 1.72 8.34 -0.07
N TYR A 13 1.71 7.73 1.12
CA TYR A 13 1.00 6.49 1.40
C TYR A 13 -0.50 6.62 1.10
N ASN A 14 -1.16 7.66 1.61
CA ASN A 14 -2.60 7.86 1.38
C ASN A 14 -2.93 8.06 -0.10
N ILE A 15 -2.12 8.85 -0.82
CA ILE A 15 -2.31 9.08 -2.26
C ILE A 15 -2.15 7.76 -3.03
N LEU A 16 -1.09 7.01 -2.72
CA LEU A 16 -0.85 5.72 -3.37
C LEU A 16 -1.99 4.73 -3.06
N ASN A 17 -2.48 4.70 -1.82
CA ASN A 17 -3.54 3.79 -1.41
C ASN A 17 -4.84 4.05 -2.20
N ILE A 18 -5.21 5.32 -2.35
CA ILE A 18 -6.33 5.73 -3.19
C ILE A 18 -6.09 5.32 -4.66
N ALA A 19 -4.89 5.53 -5.19
CA ALA A 19 -4.54 5.13 -6.55
C ALA A 19 -4.65 3.61 -6.76
N VAL A 20 -4.21 2.79 -5.80
CA VAL A 20 -4.35 1.31 -5.84
C VAL A 20 -5.81 0.90 -5.90
N ILE A 21 -6.66 1.50 -5.06
CA ILE A 21 -8.11 1.23 -5.06
C ILE A 21 -8.70 1.57 -6.44
N PHE A 22 -8.35 2.71 -7.03
CA PHE A 22 -8.80 3.07 -8.38
C PHE A 22 -8.32 2.07 -9.44
N MET A 23 -7.07 1.63 -9.37
CA MET A 23 -6.54 0.65 -10.32
C MET A 23 -7.27 -0.70 -10.22
N ILE A 24 -7.62 -1.13 -9.02
CA ILE A 24 -8.42 -2.34 -8.79
C ILE A 24 -9.82 -2.16 -9.39
N ILE A 25 -10.49 -1.03 -9.14
CA ILE A 25 -11.82 -0.74 -9.70
C ILE A 25 -11.78 -0.70 -11.23
N ILE A 26 -10.81 0.01 -11.82
CA ILE A 26 -10.64 0.08 -13.28
C ILE A 26 -10.45 -1.31 -13.86
N ARG A 27 -9.63 -2.16 -13.23
CA ARG A 27 -9.44 -3.55 -13.64
C ARG A 27 -10.71 -4.40 -13.52
N LEU A 28 -11.60 -4.11 -12.58
CA LEU A 28 -12.88 -4.83 -12.45
C LEU A 28 -13.89 -4.39 -13.51
N VAL A 29 -13.87 -3.11 -13.92
CA VAL A 29 -14.78 -2.54 -14.91
C VAL A 29 -14.28 -2.72 -16.34
N THR A 30 -12.97 -2.88 -16.53
CA THR A 30 -12.31 -2.97 -17.85
C THR A 30 -11.39 -4.18 -17.93
N GLN A 31 -11.11 -4.69 -19.12
CA GLN A 31 -10.19 -5.83 -19.32
C GLN A 31 -8.71 -5.42 -19.39
N VAL A 32 -8.34 -4.24 -18.87
CA VAL A 32 -6.94 -3.77 -18.91
C VAL A 32 -6.09 -4.61 -17.95
N ASN A 33 -4.98 -5.15 -18.44
CA ASN A 33 -4.05 -5.93 -17.63
C ASN A 33 -3.19 -5.03 -16.73
N LEU A 34 -3.74 -4.68 -15.57
CA LEU A 34 -3.06 -3.89 -14.53
C LEU A 34 -2.49 -4.76 -13.40
N ASN A 35 -2.47 -6.09 -13.56
CA ASN A 35 -2.10 -7.05 -12.52
C ASN A 35 -0.74 -6.74 -11.88
N LEU A 36 0.29 -6.58 -12.72
CA LEU A 36 1.65 -6.27 -12.28
C LEU A 36 1.70 -4.91 -11.58
N LEU A 37 1.00 -3.92 -12.12
CA LEU A 37 1.00 -2.54 -11.62
C LEU A 37 0.33 -2.46 -10.23
N ILE A 38 -0.75 -3.22 -10.03
CA ILE A 38 -1.41 -3.35 -8.72
C ILE A 38 -0.48 -4.01 -7.70
N VAL A 39 0.20 -5.10 -8.05
CA VAL A 39 1.14 -5.80 -7.15
C VAL A 39 2.34 -4.92 -6.79
N LEU A 40 2.94 -4.23 -7.77
CA LEU A 40 4.01 -3.26 -7.52
C LEU A 40 3.54 -2.12 -6.62
N SER A 41 2.30 -1.67 -6.76
CA SER A 41 1.75 -0.60 -5.93
C SER A 41 1.49 -1.04 -4.49
N PHE A 42 1.06 -2.29 -4.26
CA PHE A 42 1.00 -2.88 -2.92
C PHE A 42 2.39 -3.00 -2.28
N ALA A 43 3.42 -3.38 -3.05
CA ALA A 43 4.79 -3.39 -2.55
C ALA A 43 5.27 -1.97 -2.18
N ALA A 44 4.94 -0.97 -3.00
CA ALA A 44 5.25 0.42 -2.72
C ALA A 44 4.49 0.95 -1.48
N LEU A 45 3.23 0.55 -1.24
CA LEU A 45 2.48 0.88 -0.02
C LEU A 45 3.20 0.36 1.23
N LEU A 46 3.61 -0.89 1.20
CA LEU A 46 4.36 -1.51 2.29
C LEU A 46 5.67 -0.76 2.56
N ILE A 47 6.43 -0.43 1.52
CA ILE A 47 7.70 0.33 1.68
C ILE A 47 7.43 1.74 2.24
N LEU A 48 6.42 2.45 1.74
CA LEU A 48 6.06 3.79 2.22
C LEU A 48 5.57 3.75 3.68
N GLY A 49 4.80 2.73 4.05
CA GLY A 49 4.39 2.49 5.42
C GLY A 49 5.60 2.28 6.34
N LEU A 50 6.55 1.43 5.92
CA LEU A 50 7.77 1.17 6.66
C LEU A 50 8.60 2.44 6.84
N LEU A 51 8.80 3.22 5.76
CA LEU A 51 9.52 4.49 5.78
C LEU A 51 8.86 5.51 6.73
N ASP A 52 7.55 5.66 6.69
CA ASP A 52 6.82 6.54 7.63
C ASP A 52 7.01 6.09 9.08
N SER A 53 7.02 4.77 9.31
CA SER A 53 7.14 4.21 10.65
C SER A 53 8.56 4.31 11.20
N LEU A 54 9.58 4.24 10.35
CA LEU A 54 10.98 4.50 10.71
C LEU A 54 11.19 5.98 11.03
N ASP A 55 10.68 6.88 10.19
CA ASP A 55 10.81 8.33 10.36
C ASP A 55 10.18 8.82 11.69
N ARG A 56 9.06 8.21 12.11
CA ARG A 56 8.38 8.55 13.36
C ARG A 56 8.80 7.69 14.56
N ASN A 57 9.71 6.74 14.37
CA ASN A 57 10.05 5.70 15.35
C ASN A 57 8.79 4.96 15.90
N ALA A 58 7.75 4.82 15.06
CA ALA A 58 6.43 4.30 15.39
C ALA A 58 6.20 2.89 14.81
N PHE A 59 7.29 2.14 14.57
CA PHE A 59 7.24 0.81 13.95
C PHE A 59 6.31 -0.16 14.66
N LYS A 60 6.34 -0.19 16.00
CA LYS A 60 5.47 -1.06 16.80
C LYS A 60 3.99 -0.65 16.74
N GLU A 61 3.70 0.64 16.67
CA GLU A 61 2.32 1.15 16.57
C GLU A 61 1.72 0.88 15.18
N ASN A 62 2.53 0.97 14.13
CA ASN A 62 2.12 0.73 12.75
C ASN A 62 2.32 -0.73 12.29
N MET A 63 2.73 -1.64 13.17
CA MET A 63 3.05 -3.03 12.82
C MET A 63 1.86 -3.76 12.17
N PHE A 64 0.64 -3.51 12.68
CA PHE A 64 -0.58 -4.07 12.10
C PHE A 64 -0.78 -3.65 10.63
N ARG A 65 -0.45 -2.39 10.29
CA ARG A 65 -0.55 -1.86 8.92
C ARG A 65 0.43 -2.56 7.99
N HIS A 66 1.68 -2.73 8.40
CA HIS A 66 2.70 -3.41 7.59
C HIS A 66 2.34 -4.87 7.33
N VAL A 67 1.84 -5.55 8.36
CA VAL A 67 1.38 -6.94 8.23
C VAL A 67 0.17 -7.02 7.30
N PHE A 68 -0.77 -6.08 7.39
CA PHE A 68 -1.93 -6.02 6.51
C PHE A 68 -1.52 -5.76 5.05
N ASP A 69 -0.65 -4.79 4.80
CA ASP A 69 -0.13 -4.49 3.45
C ASP A 69 0.64 -5.69 2.88
N LEU A 70 1.39 -6.41 3.72
CA LEU A 70 2.11 -7.62 3.33
C LEU A 70 1.15 -8.74 2.94
N ILE A 71 0.09 -8.96 3.73
CA ILE A 71 -0.95 -9.95 3.43
C ILE A 71 -1.63 -9.61 2.10
N LEU A 72 -2.01 -8.34 1.88
CA LEU A 72 -2.60 -7.90 0.63
C LEU A 72 -1.66 -8.12 -0.56
N LEU A 73 -0.38 -7.78 -0.41
CA LEU A 73 0.63 -8.02 -1.43
C LEU A 73 0.72 -9.51 -1.80
N ILE A 74 0.80 -10.40 -0.80
CA ILE A 74 0.87 -11.85 -1.02
C ILE A 74 -0.40 -12.36 -1.69
N LEU A 75 -1.58 -11.97 -1.20
CA LEU A 75 -2.86 -12.39 -1.76
C LEU A 75 -3.01 -11.95 -3.22
N PHE A 76 -2.76 -10.68 -3.53
CA PHE A 76 -2.87 -10.17 -4.89
C PHE A 76 -1.78 -10.72 -5.81
N SER A 77 -0.56 -10.91 -5.31
CA SER A 77 0.51 -11.55 -6.07
C SER A 77 0.15 -13.01 -6.40
N SER A 78 -0.32 -13.78 -5.42
CA SER A 78 -0.78 -15.16 -5.64
C SER A 78 -1.97 -15.22 -6.59
N LEU A 79 -2.93 -14.29 -6.47
CA LEU A 79 -4.12 -14.25 -7.34
C LEU A 79 -3.76 -13.95 -8.80
N TYR A 80 -2.72 -13.16 -9.03
CA TYR A 80 -2.36 -12.70 -10.37
C TYR A 80 -1.21 -13.44 -11.03
N PHE A 81 -0.36 -14.10 -10.24
CA PHE A 81 0.84 -14.79 -10.72
C PHE A 81 0.98 -16.23 -10.22
N GLY A 82 0.18 -16.66 -9.24
CA GLY A 82 0.22 -18.02 -8.67
C GLY A 82 -0.76 -19.01 -9.32
N GLY A 83 -1.30 -18.66 -10.49
CA GLY A 83 -2.14 -19.54 -11.32
C GLY A 83 -1.33 -20.29 -12.36
#